data_AF-R7VHD3-F1
#
_entry.id   AF-R7VHD3-F1
#
_cell.length_a   1.000
_cell.length_b   1.000
_cell.length_c   1.000
_cell.angle_alpha   90.00
_cell.angle_beta   90.00
_cell.angle_gamma   90.00
#
_symmetry.space_group_name_H-M   'P 1'
#
loop_
_entity.id
_entity.type
_entity.pdbx_description
1 polymer ?
#
loop_
_entity_poly.entity_id
_entity_poly.type
_entity_poly.pdbx_seq_one_letter_code
_entity_poly.pdbx_strand_id
1 'polypeptide(L)'
;SGTLVSPNYPYPYATGLRCLSIIRAPKHSFIMITFEHMDIEDEEYCLYDWLKIVDLDRNISAKHCGKIIPADLLMDTTMVEIRFFSDNAEGGVGYKLNY
;
A
#
# COMPACT_ATOMS: atom_id res chain seq x y z
N SER A 1 8.00 0.82 14.98
CA SER A 1 8.14 0.87 13.53
C SER A 1 7.99 -0.53 12.97
N GLY A 2 7.50 -0.65 11.75
CA GLY A 2 7.38 -1.90 11.02
C GLY A 2 7.54 -1.70 9.52
N THR A 3 7.60 -2.81 8.79
CA THR A 3 7.71 -2.83 7.33
C THR A 3 6.62 -3.74 6.79
N LEU A 4 5.94 -3.30 5.73
CA LEU A 4 5.06 -4.14 4.92
C LEU A 4 5.60 -4.22 3.51
N VAL A 5 5.50 -5.42 2.93
CA VAL A 5 5.90 -5.70 1.55
C VAL A 5 4.77 -6.40 0.82
N SER A 6 4.74 -6.25 -0.50
CA SER A 6 3.92 -7.11 -1.37
C SER A 6 4.28 -8.58 -1.16
N PRO A 7 3.32 -9.51 -1.32
CA PRO A 7 3.62 -10.92 -1.36
C PRO A 7 4.72 -11.23 -2.39
N ASN A 8 5.62 -12.14 -2.03
CA ASN A 8 6.75 -12.58 -2.86
C ASN A 8 7.90 -11.58 -3.05
N TYR A 9 7.83 -10.36 -2.49
CA TYR A 9 8.95 -9.41 -2.51
C TYR A 9 10.26 -10.07 -2.02
N PRO A 10 11.41 -9.91 -2.71
CA PRO A 10 11.69 -8.95 -3.79
C PRO A 10 11.43 -9.47 -5.22
N TYR A 11 10.67 -10.55 -5.37
CA TYR A 11 10.22 -11.06 -6.67
C TYR A 11 8.84 -10.51 -7.04
N PRO A 12 8.42 -10.62 -8.31
CA PRO A 12 7.09 -10.20 -8.75
C PRO A 12 5.96 -10.78 -7.91
N TYR A 13 4.96 -9.96 -7.62
CA TYR A 13 3.77 -10.42 -6.90
C TYR A 13 2.91 -11.33 -7.79
N ALA A 14 2.13 -12.22 -7.16
CA ALA A 14 1.21 -13.10 -7.88
C ALA A 14 0.00 -12.33 -8.44
N THR A 15 -0.64 -12.89 -9.45
CA THR A 15 -1.89 -12.36 -10.02
C THR A 15 -3.08 -12.72 -9.13
N GLY A 16 -4.17 -11.96 -9.21
CA GLY A 16 -5.44 -12.22 -8.53
C GLY A 16 -5.43 -11.97 -7.02
N LEU A 17 -4.48 -11.19 -6.50
CA LEU A 17 -4.31 -10.97 -5.06
C LEU A 17 -5.42 -10.08 -4.48
N ARG A 18 -5.81 -10.39 -3.24
CA ARG A 18 -6.71 -9.58 -2.41
C ARG A 18 -6.15 -9.53 -0.99
N CYS A 19 -5.11 -8.74 -0.79
CA CYS A 19 -4.42 -8.65 0.49
C CYS A 19 -4.98 -7.51 1.35
N LEU A 20 -5.11 -7.76 2.64
CA LEU A 20 -5.54 -6.78 3.63
C LEU A 20 -4.57 -6.82 4.82
N SER A 21 -4.00 -5.68 5.17
CA SER A 21 -3.18 -5.49 6.36
C SER A 21 -3.71 -4.32 7.19
N ILE A 22 -3.66 -4.44 8.50
CA ILE A 22 -4.11 -3.41 9.43
C ILE A 22 -2.93 -2.98 10.30
N ILE A 23 -2.55 -1.72 10.20
CA ILE A 23 -1.56 -1.10 11.07
C ILE A 23 -2.30 -0.48 12.26
N ARG A 24 -1.79 -0.74 13.47
CA ARG A 24 -2.32 -0.18 14.72
C ARG A 24 -1.22 0.51 15.50
N ALA A 25 -1.46 1.75 15.90
CA ALA A 25 -0.61 2.52 16.78
C ALA A 25 -1.18 2.58 18.22
N PRO A 26 -0.35 2.87 19.23
CA PRO A 26 -0.82 3.21 20.56
C PRO A 26 -1.75 4.43 20.55
N LYS A 27 -2.57 4.57 21.60
CA LYS A 27 -3.42 5.76 21.77
C LYS A 27 -2.58 7.03 21.83
N HIS A 28 -3.10 8.12 21.27
CA HIS A 28 -2.44 9.43 21.20
C HIS A 28 -1.14 9.43 20.39
N SER A 29 -1.05 8.57 19.37
CA SER A 29 0.05 8.54 18.40
C SER A 29 -0.50 8.74 16.98
N PHE A 30 0.39 9.07 16.05
CA PHE A 30 0.10 9.15 14.61
C PHE A 30 0.83 8.03 13.87
N ILE A 31 0.36 7.68 12.68
CA ILE A 31 1.02 6.72 11.80
C ILE A 31 1.65 7.48 10.63
N MET A 32 2.95 7.31 10.41
CA MET A 32 3.66 7.89 9.26
C MET A 32 4.00 6.76 8.30
N ILE A 33 3.42 6.78 7.10
CA ILE A 33 3.73 5.78 6.06
C ILE A 33 4.73 6.38 5.10
N THR A 34 5.83 5.67 4.89
CA THR A 34 6.86 6.01 3.90
C THR A 34 7.05 4.86 2.93
N PHE A 35 7.39 5.18 1.68
CA PHE A 35 7.54 4.19 0.61
C PHE A 35 9.01 4.05 0.23
N GLU A 36 9.54 2.84 0.30
CA GLU A 36 10.90 2.50 -0.10
C GLU A 36 10.95 1.94 -1.53
N HIS A 37 9.89 1.25 -1.96
CA HIS A 37 9.80 0.66 -3.28
C HIS A 37 8.36 0.67 -3.82
N MET A 38 8.22 0.94 -5.11
CA MET A 38 6.98 0.81 -5.88
C MET A 38 7.30 0.28 -7.27
N ASP A 39 6.65 -0.81 -7.64
CA ASP A 39 6.64 -1.39 -8.98
C ASP A 39 5.36 -2.21 -9.13
N ILE A 40 4.25 -1.49 -9.31
CA ILE A 40 2.92 -2.05 -9.54
C ILE A 40 2.54 -1.72 -10.99
N GLU A 41 1.73 -2.55 -11.65
CA GLU A 41 1.25 -2.27 -13.01
C GLU A 41 0.74 -0.82 -13.12
N ASP A 42 1.18 -0.10 -14.16
CA ASP A 42 0.92 1.32 -14.32
C ASP A 42 -0.27 1.54 -15.26
N GLU A 43 -1.29 2.25 -14.78
CA GLU A 43 -2.49 2.61 -15.53
C GLU A 43 -3.00 3.96 -15.01
N GLU A 44 -3.55 4.79 -15.90
CA GLU A 44 -3.91 6.19 -15.63
C GLU A 44 -4.77 6.36 -14.36
N TYR A 45 -5.66 5.40 -14.07
CA TYR A 45 -6.57 5.43 -12.94
C TYR A 45 -6.33 4.31 -11.92
N CYS A 46 -5.24 3.55 -12.04
CA CYS A 46 -4.91 2.35 -11.25
C CYS A 46 -6.11 1.37 -11.13
N LEU A 47 -6.72 1.01 -12.26
CA LEU A 47 -7.90 0.12 -12.29
C LEU A 47 -7.56 -1.37 -12.24
N TYR A 48 -6.38 -1.75 -12.71
CA TYR A 48 -5.94 -3.15 -12.76
C TYR A 48 -5.29 -3.54 -11.45
N ASP A 49 -4.05 -3.11 -11.22
CA ASP A 49 -3.35 -3.32 -9.96
C ASP A 49 -3.28 -2.03 -9.12
N TRP A 50 -3.36 -2.17 -7.80
CA TRP A 50 -3.26 -1.02 -6.91
C TRP A 50 -2.92 -1.37 -5.47
N LEU A 51 -2.23 -0.43 -4.83
CA LEU A 51 -2.07 -0.31 -3.39
C LEU A 51 -2.97 0.83 -2.89
N LYS A 52 -3.89 0.52 -1.99
CA LYS A 52 -4.79 1.51 -1.39
C LYS A 52 -4.53 1.61 0.11
N ILE A 53 -4.39 2.83 0.58
CA ILE A 53 -4.17 3.17 1.99
C ILE A 53 -5.41 3.92 2.47
N VAL A 54 -6.00 3.48 3.57
CA VAL A 54 -7.26 4.02 4.10
C VAL A 54 -7.08 4.42 5.57
N ASP A 55 -7.31 5.69 5.86
CA ASP A 55 -7.56 6.18 7.23
C ASP A 55 -9.00 5.79 7.59
N LEU A 56 -9.14 4.82 8.50
CA LEU A 56 -10.45 4.28 8.88
C LEU A 56 -11.27 5.24 9.73
N ASP A 57 -10.64 6.20 10.42
CA ASP A 57 -11.34 7.16 11.28
C ASP A 57 -11.91 8.33 10.46
N ARG A 58 -11.18 8.78 9.43
CA ARG A 58 -11.59 9.90 8.57
C ARG A 58 -12.23 9.50 7.25
N ASN A 59 -12.21 8.20 6.91
CA ASN A 59 -12.65 7.69 5.61
C ASN A 59 -11.91 8.35 4.43
N ILE A 60 -10.64 8.73 4.64
CA ILE A 60 -9.75 9.26 3.59
C ILE A 60 -8.96 8.09 3.03
N SER A 61 -8.77 8.05 1.71
CA SER A 61 -7.94 7.02 1.09
C SER A 61 -7.14 7.53 -0.08
N ALA A 62 -5.95 6.97 -0.26
CA ALA A 62 -5.09 7.18 -1.41
C ALA A 62 -4.88 5.85 -2.13
N LYS A 63 -4.90 5.87 -3.46
CA LYS A 63 -4.69 4.71 -4.32
C LYS A 63 -3.45 4.97 -5.18
N HIS A 64 -2.55 3.99 -5.24
CA HIS A 64 -1.26 4.10 -5.90
C HIS A 64 -1.02 2.88 -6.80
N CYS A 65 -0.39 3.11 -7.94
CA CYS A 65 0.12 2.11 -8.86
C CYS A 65 1.33 2.69 -9.61
N GLY A 66 1.92 1.93 -10.52
CA GLY A 66 3.13 2.33 -11.23
C GLY A 66 4.40 2.28 -10.37
N LYS A 67 5.44 2.96 -10.86
CA LYS A 67 6.80 2.97 -10.28
C LYS A 67 7.15 4.26 -9.53
N ILE A 68 6.27 5.25 -9.58
CA ILE A 68 6.50 6.54 -8.91
C ILE A 68 6.33 6.33 -7.40
N ILE A 69 7.37 6.65 -6.63
CA ILE A 69 7.33 6.62 -5.17
C ILE A 69 6.40 7.76 -4.69
N PRO A 70 5.30 7.46 -3.97
CA PRO A 70 4.41 8.48 -3.43
C PRO A 70 5.10 9.33 -2.37
N ALA A 71 4.53 10.51 -2.12
CA ALA A 71 4.90 11.30 -0.95
C ALA A 71 4.53 10.58 0.35
N ASP A 72 5.29 10.85 1.41
CA ASP A 72 5.02 10.32 2.74
C ASP A 72 3.63 10.75 3.22
N LEU A 73 2.94 9.82 3.88
CA LEU A 73 1.59 10.04 4.38
C LEU A 73 1.60 10.10 5.91
N LEU A 74 1.30 11.27 6.46
CA LEU A 74 1.04 11.44 7.88
C LEU A 74 -0.44 11.23 8.15
N MET A 75 -0.75 10.11 8.81
CA MET A 75 -2.11 9.73 9.17
C MET A 75 -2.37 10.11 10.62
N ASP A 76 -3.29 11.05 10.83
CA ASP A 76 -3.73 11.50 12.17
C ASP A 76 -4.71 10.48 12.81
N THR A 77 -4.44 9.19 12.64
CA THR A 77 -5.25 8.07 13.15
C THR A 77 -4.34 7.06 13.82
N THR A 78 -4.93 6.22 14.67
CA THR A 78 -4.24 5.07 15.27
C THR A 78 -4.48 3.78 14.50
N MET A 79 -5.26 3.79 13.42
CA MET A 79 -5.59 2.61 12.64
C MET A 79 -5.63 2.91 11.14
N VAL A 80 -4.71 2.31 10.40
CA VAL A 80 -4.64 2.43 8.94
C VAL A 80 -4.81 1.07 8.30
N GLU A 81 -5.63 1.02 7.27
CA GLU A 81 -5.84 -0.17 6.46
C GLU A 81 -5.06 -0.07 5.15
N ILE A 82 -4.29 -1.11 4.86
CA ILE A 82 -3.53 -1.29 3.63
C ILE A 82 -4.16 -2.40 2.83
N ARG A 83 -4.61 -2.09 1.61
CA ARG A 83 -5.19 -3.04 0.67
C ARG A 83 -4.31 -3.15 -0.56
N PHE A 84 -3.99 -4.37 -0.95
CA PHE A 84 -3.28 -4.62 -2.21
C PHE A 84 -4.11 -5.57 -3.07
N PHE A 85 -4.29 -5.18 -4.33
CA PHE A 85 -5.08 -5.88 -5.32
C PHE A 85 -4.24 -6.06 -6.57
N SER A 86 -4.29 -7.26 -7.15
CA SER A 86 -3.85 -7.48 -8.52
C SER A 86 -4.94 -8.11 -9.39
N ASP A 87 -4.93 -7.79 -10.67
CA ASP A 87 -5.76 -8.42 -11.68
C ASP A 87 -5.15 -9.78 -12.13
N ASN A 88 -5.58 -10.35 -13.25
CA ASN A 88 -5.10 -11.67 -13.70
C ASN A 88 -3.88 -11.60 -14.65
N ALA A 89 -3.29 -10.42 -14.85
CA ALA A 89 -2.08 -10.21 -15.64
C ALA A 89 -0.83 -10.19 -14.76
N GLU A 90 0.32 -10.44 -15.37
CA GLU A 90 1.60 -10.39 -14.65
C GLU A 90 1.92 -8.96 -14.23
N GLY A 91 2.30 -8.80 -12.95
CA GLY A 91 2.65 -7.51 -12.36
C GLY A 91 4.14 -7.33 -12.09
N GLY A 92 4.48 -6.20 -11.46
CA GLY A 92 5.86 -5.87 -11.07
C GLY A 92 6.30 -6.51 -9.74
N VAL A 93 7.42 -6.04 -9.20
CA VAL A 93 7.97 -6.47 -7.90
C VAL A 93 7.07 -6.08 -6.71
N GLY A 94 6.20 -5.09 -6.89
CA GLY A 94 5.25 -4.60 -5.90
C GLY A 94 5.82 -3.50 -5.01
N TYR A 95 5.48 -3.53 -3.72
CA TYR A 95 5.77 -2.43 -2.81
C TYR A 95 6.59 -2.86 -1.60
N LYS A 96 7.32 -1.89 -1.05
CA LYS A 96 7.89 -1.95 0.29
C LYS A 96 7.63 -0.61 0.97
N LEU A 97 6.95 -0.64 2.10
CA LEU A 97 6.61 0.55 2.89
C LEU A 97 6.98 0.35 4.36
N ASN A 98 7.21 1.46 5.06
CA ASN A 98 7.50 1.50 6.48
C ASN A 98 6.45 2.33 7.22
N TYR A 99 6.23 2.03 8.50
CA TYR A 99 5.25 2.69 9.37
C TYR A 99 5.64 2.70 10.86
#